data_AF-A0A7C6NHR9-F1
#
_entry.id   AF-A0A7C6NHR9-F1
#
_cell.length_a   1.000
_cell.length_b   1.000
_cell.length_c   1.000
_cell.angle_alpha   90.00
_cell.angle_beta   90.00
_cell.angle_gamma   90.00
#
_symmetry.space_group_name_H-M   'P 1'
#
loop_
_entity.id
_entity.type
_entity.pdbx_description
1 polymer ?
#
loop_
_entity_poly.entity_id
_entity_poly.type
_entity_poly.pdbx_seq_one_letter_code
_entity_poly.pdbx_strand_id
1 'polypeptide(L)'
;MFSQFKDKYEFYCLGENDEIIPGIEYRDVSFIEDGEMAMVNALVSNSIDISFLWSIWPETYSYTYYESFPAGTFVITNKMSGNMADLVKRNQNGIVLEDFDALVDLLNDDV
;
A
#
# COMPACT_ATOMS: atom_id res chain seq x y z
N MET A 1 1.74 5.73 -16.23
CA MET A 1 2.68 5.41 -15.14
C MET A 1 2.64 3.93 -14.82
N PHE A 2 1.53 3.35 -14.33
CA PHE A 2 1.43 1.89 -14.11
C PHE A 2 1.83 1.05 -15.33
N SER A 3 1.48 1.54 -16.53
CA SER A 3 1.89 0.96 -17.81
C SER A 3 3.40 0.83 -18.02
N GLN A 4 4.22 1.64 -17.34
CA GLN A 4 5.69 1.56 -17.37
C GLN A 4 6.21 0.38 -16.53
N PHE A 5 5.47 0.01 -15.49
CA PHE A 5 5.88 -0.97 -14.49
C PHE A 5 5.18 -2.31 -14.63
N LYS A 6 4.23 -2.43 -15.57
CA LYS A 6 3.37 -3.62 -15.78
C LYS A 6 4.12 -4.93 -16.01
N ASP A 7 5.35 -4.88 -16.52
CA ASP A 7 6.15 -6.08 -16.81
C ASP A 7 6.97 -6.52 -15.58
N LYS A 8 7.02 -5.68 -14.53
CA LYS A 8 7.72 -5.94 -13.27
C LYS A 8 6.76 -6.17 -12.08
N TYR A 9 5.59 -5.52 -12.09
CA TYR A 9 4.67 -5.50 -10.97
C TYR A 9 3.22 -5.74 -11.42
N GLU A 10 2.48 -6.46 -10.59
CA GLU A 10 1.02 -6.52 -10.65
C GLU A 10 0.44 -5.47 -9.69
N PHE A 11 -0.53 -4.70 -10.15
CA PHE A 11 -1.15 -3.64 -9.36
C PHE A 11 -2.52 -4.07 -8.88
N TYR A 12 -2.74 -3.96 -7.57
CA TYR A 12 -4.01 -4.23 -6.93
C TYR A 12 -4.54 -2.96 -6.26
N CYS A 13 -5.85 -2.74 -6.39
CA CYS A 13 -6.56 -1.74 -5.61
C CYS A 13 -7.59 -2.46 -4.73
N LEU A 14 -7.36 -2.45 -3.42
CA LEU A 14 -8.19 -3.12 -2.43
C LEU A 14 -9.07 -2.10 -1.71
N GLY A 15 -10.38 -2.33 -1.71
CA GLY A 15 -11.38 -1.42 -1.16
C GLY A 15 -12.38 -0.95 -2.21
N GLU A 16 -13.40 -0.23 -1.75
CA GLU A 16 -14.48 0.27 -2.61
C GLU A 16 -13.96 1.32 -3.59
N ASN A 17 -14.12 1.07 -4.89
CA ASN A 17 -13.72 2.00 -5.96
C ASN A 17 -14.72 1.98 -7.11
N ASP A 18 -15.11 3.17 -7.58
CA ASP A 18 -15.97 3.34 -8.76
C ASP A 18 -15.16 3.48 -10.07
N GLU A 19 -13.85 3.69 -9.97
CA GLU A 19 -12.97 3.93 -11.12
C GLU A 19 -12.18 2.69 -11.50
N ILE A 20 -12.25 2.31 -12.78
CA ILE A 20 -11.49 1.18 -13.33
C ILE A 20 -10.37 1.69 -14.24
N ILE A 21 -9.13 1.45 -13.81
CA ILE A 21 -7.92 1.73 -14.57
C ILE A 21 -7.42 0.43 -15.22
N PRO A 22 -7.22 0.38 -16.55
CA PRO A 22 -6.70 -0.81 -17.22
C PRO A 22 -5.34 -1.25 -16.66
N GLY A 23 -5.23 -2.55 -16.34
CA GLY A 23 -4.01 -3.15 -15.78
C GLY A 23 -3.91 -3.09 -14.25
N ILE A 24 -4.98 -2.65 -13.57
CA ILE A 24 -5.12 -2.77 -12.11
C ILE A 24 -6.23 -3.79 -11.82
N GLU A 25 -5.92 -4.73 -10.92
CA GLU A 25 -6.88 -5.69 -10.38
C GLU A 25 -7.61 -5.05 -9.18
N TYR A 26 -8.93 -4.96 -9.27
CA TYR A 26 -9.76 -4.37 -8.22
C TYR A 26 -10.38 -5.46 -7.35
N ARG A 27 -10.27 -5.32 -6.03
CA ARG A 27 -10.92 -6.21 -5.07
C ARG A 27 -11.72 -5.36 -4.10
N ASP A 28 -13.04 -5.50 -4.15
CA ASP A 28 -13.89 -4.98 -3.09
C ASP A 28 -13.57 -5.71 -1.79
N VAL A 29 -13.38 -4.91 -0.74
CA VAL A 29 -13.08 -5.39 0.61
C VAL A 29 -13.95 -4.59 1.55
N SER A 30 -14.83 -5.28 2.29
CA SER A 30 -15.74 -4.63 3.23
C SER A 30 -15.61 -5.26 4.61
N PHE A 31 -15.16 -4.47 5.60
CA PHE A 31 -15.13 -4.95 6.99
C PHE A 31 -16.53 -5.26 7.55
N ILE A 32 -17.59 -4.69 6.94
CA ILE A 32 -18.98 -4.92 7.33
C ILE A 32 -19.45 -6.29 6.85
N GLU A 33 -19.08 -6.67 5.62
CA GLU A 33 -19.53 -7.92 4.99
C GLU A 33 -18.58 -9.10 5.29
N ASP A 34 -17.27 -8.85 5.25
CA ASP A 34 -16.21 -9.85 5.34
C ASP A 34 -15.55 -9.93 6.74
N GLY A 35 -15.96 -9.05 7.65
CA GLY A 35 -15.50 -8.99 9.05
C GLY A 35 -14.21 -8.19 9.29
N GLU A 36 -13.79 -8.10 10.55
CA GLU A 36 -12.66 -7.24 10.98
C GLU A 36 -11.31 -7.58 10.33
N MET A 37 -11.13 -8.81 9.84
CA MET A 37 -9.91 -9.28 9.19
C MET A 37 -9.97 -9.18 7.66
N ALA A 38 -10.99 -8.55 7.10
CA ALA A 38 -11.24 -8.48 5.65
C ALA A 38 -10.00 -8.05 4.85
N MET A 39 -9.42 -6.89 5.19
CA MET A 39 -8.26 -6.35 4.47
C MET A 39 -7.01 -7.22 4.65
N VAL A 40 -6.76 -7.71 5.87
CA VAL A 40 -5.62 -8.61 6.13
C VAL A 40 -5.74 -9.88 5.28
N ASN A 41 -6.93 -10.49 5.24
CA ASN A 41 -7.19 -11.69 4.45
C ASN A 41 -7.10 -11.40 2.95
N ALA A 42 -7.55 -10.22 2.50
CA ALA A 42 -7.43 -9.80 1.10
C ALA A 42 -5.96 -9.67 0.68
N LEU A 43 -5.13 -9.03 1.51
CA LEU A 43 -3.68 -8.91 1.27
C LEU A 43 -3.02 -10.29 1.19
N VAL A 44 -3.31 -11.17 2.15
CA VAL A 44 -2.71 -12.52 2.20
C VAL A 44 -3.18 -13.41 1.04
N SER A 45 -4.49 -13.42 0.75
CA SER A 45 -5.06 -14.29 -0.30
C SER A 45 -4.65 -13.89 -1.71
N ASN A 46 -4.41 -12.59 -1.95
CA ASN A 46 -3.87 -12.09 -3.21
C ASN A 46 -2.33 -12.08 -3.24
N SER A 47 -1.66 -12.59 -2.19
CA SER A 47 -0.20 -12.64 -2.09
C SER A 47 0.46 -11.27 -2.30
N ILE A 48 -0.09 -10.23 -1.69
CA ILE A 48 0.43 -8.87 -1.84
C ILE A 48 1.77 -8.73 -1.12
N ASP A 49 2.83 -8.46 -1.88
CA ASP A 49 4.17 -8.24 -1.33
C ASP A 49 4.35 -6.83 -0.74
N ILE A 50 3.74 -5.82 -1.37
CA ILE A 50 3.96 -4.40 -1.09
C ILE A 50 2.63 -3.68 -0.87
N SER A 51 2.51 -2.99 0.27
CA SER A 51 1.41 -2.08 0.55
C SER A 51 1.85 -0.63 0.29
N PHE A 52 1.28 -0.01 -0.75
CA PHE A 52 1.53 1.39 -1.08
C PHE A 52 0.56 2.32 -0.35
N LEU A 53 1.03 3.02 0.68
CA LEU A 53 0.22 3.86 1.57
C LEU A 53 0.68 5.33 1.51
N TRP A 54 0.17 6.07 0.52
CA TRP A 54 0.65 7.42 0.19
C TRP A 54 -0.19 8.57 0.76
N SER A 55 -0.63 8.46 2.01
CA SER A 55 -1.37 9.55 2.67
C SER A 55 -0.49 10.79 2.83
N ILE A 56 -1.07 11.97 2.59
CA ILE A 56 -0.44 13.28 2.82
C ILE A 56 -0.91 13.94 4.12
N TRP A 57 -1.81 13.29 4.86
CA TRP A 57 -2.40 13.80 6.10
C TRP A 57 -1.79 13.08 7.32
N PRO A 58 -0.92 13.76 8.09
CA PRO A 58 -0.07 13.12 9.10
C PRO A 58 -0.79 12.72 10.40
N GLU A 59 -2.02 13.19 10.62
CA GLU A 59 -2.67 13.18 11.94
C GLU A 59 -3.51 11.93 12.22
N THR A 60 -3.84 11.12 11.21
CA THR A 60 -4.85 10.06 11.34
C THR A 60 -4.24 8.69 11.62
N TYR A 61 -4.88 7.94 12.52
CA TYR A 61 -4.64 6.51 12.70
C TYR A 61 -4.94 5.78 11.38
N SER A 62 -3.93 5.13 10.80
CA SER A 62 -4.08 4.45 9.51
C SER A 62 -4.44 2.98 9.71
N TYR A 63 -5.73 2.65 9.56
CA TYR A 63 -6.20 1.26 9.57
C TYR A 63 -5.44 0.40 8.56
N THR A 64 -5.24 0.93 7.34
CA THR A 64 -4.54 0.20 6.28
C THR A 64 -3.09 -0.12 6.62
N TYR A 65 -2.39 0.70 7.42
CA TYR A 65 -1.08 0.33 7.96
C TYR A 65 -1.17 -0.83 8.94
N TYR A 66 -2.10 -0.74 9.89
CA TYR A 66 -2.28 -1.78 10.93
C TYR A 66 -2.84 -3.09 10.37
N GLU A 67 -3.44 -3.08 9.18
CA GLU A 67 -3.83 -4.27 8.43
C GLU A 67 -2.66 -4.81 7.58
N SER A 68 -1.86 -3.91 6.99
CA SER A 68 -0.67 -4.25 6.20
C SER A 68 0.43 -4.91 7.02
N PHE A 69 0.63 -4.47 8.26
CA PHE A 69 1.65 -4.99 9.16
C PHE A 69 1.48 -6.49 9.50
N PRO A 70 0.34 -6.97 10.01
CA PRO A 70 0.11 -8.38 10.27
C PRO A 70 -0.02 -9.22 8.99
N ALA A 71 -0.38 -8.62 7.86
CA ALA A 71 -0.36 -9.29 6.56
C ALA A 71 1.07 -9.57 6.06
N GLY A 72 2.10 -9.00 6.69
CA GLY A 72 3.51 -9.24 6.34
C GLY A 72 3.99 -8.46 5.11
N THR A 73 3.22 -7.48 4.64
CA THR A 73 3.57 -6.67 3.47
C THR A 73 4.69 -5.69 3.78
N PHE A 74 5.52 -5.40 2.78
CA PHE A 74 6.49 -4.30 2.83
C PHE A 74 5.77 -2.97 2.55
N VAL A 75 5.81 -2.03 3.50
CA VAL A 75 5.06 -0.78 3.40
C VAL A 75 5.89 0.29 2.71
N ILE A 76 5.36 0.88 1.64
CA ILE A 76 5.93 2.07 1.00
C ILE A 76 5.04 3.27 1.34
N THR A 77 5.62 4.31 1.94
CA THR A 77 4.91 5.55 2.29
C THR A 77 5.79 6.77 2.04
N ASN A 78 5.26 7.97 2.30
CA ASN A 78 6.00 9.23 2.16
C ASN A 78 6.24 9.90 3.53
N LYS A 79 7.20 10.83 3.60
CA LYS A 79 7.52 11.56 4.84
C LYS A 79 6.36 12.39 5.41
N MET A 80 5.39 12.78 4.59
CA MET A 80 4.23 13.59 4.99
C MET A 80 3.14 12.74 5.64
N SER A 81 3.26 11.41 5.63
CA SER A 81 2.27 10.49 6.18
C SER A 81 2.22 10.46 7.72
N GLY A 82 3.09 11.25 8.39
CA GLY A 82 3.10 11.46 9.83
C GLY A 82 3.30 10.16 10.60
N ASN A 83 2.29 9.77 11.37
CA ASN A 83 2.34 8.57 12.22
C ASN A 83 2.75 7.30 11.45
N MET A 84 2.34 7.15 10.19
CA MET A 84 2.74 5.99 9.39
C MET A 84 4.24 5.95 9.12
N ALA A 85 4.86 7.07 8.79
CA ALA A 85 6.30 7.14 8.58
C ALA A 85 7.09 6.74 9.84
N ASP A 86 6.62 7.15 11.02
CA ASP A 86 7.22 6.77 12.29
C ASP A 86 7.04 5.28 12.59
N LEU A 87 5.86 4.72 12.31
CA LEU A 87 5.58 3.30 12.48
C LEU A 87 6.45 2.43 11.56
N VAL A 88 6.59 2.80 10.28
CA VAL A 88 7.45 2.11 9.31
C VAL A 88 8.89 2.09 9.80
N LYS A 89 9.43 3.23 10.25
CA LYS A 89 10.79 3.34 10.77
C LYS A 89 10.98 2.52 12.05
N ARG A 90 10.01 2.56 12.96
CA ARG A 90 10.04 1.85 14.24
C ARG A 90 9.97 0.34 14.06
N ASN A 91 9.11 -0.13 13.18
CA ASN A 91 8.85 -1.56 12.97
C ASN A 91 9.77 -2.18 11.91
N GLN A 92 10.52 -1.37 11.16
CA GLN A 92 11.43 -1.80 10.10
C GLN A 92 10.75 -2.69 9.03
N ASN A 93 9.50 -2.38 8.71
CA ASN A 93 8.64 -3.16 7.80
C ASN A 93 8.36 -2.43 6.48
N GLY A 94 9.24 -1.52 6.06
CA GLY A 94 8.97 -0.67 4.91
C GLY A 94 10.02 0.40 4.66
N ILE A 95 9.68 1.33 3.77
CA ILE A 95 10.49 2.50 3.41
C ILE A 95 9.62 3.77 3.42
N VAL A 96 10.23 4.87 3.87
CA VAL A 96 9.63 6.21 3.85
C VAL A 96 10.37 7.02 2.81
N LEU A 97 9.66 7.49 1.79
CA LEU A 97 10.20 8.23 0.67
C LEU A 97 9.93 9.73 0.81
N GLU A 98 10.77 10.53 0.16
CA GLU A 98 10.65 12.00 0.21
C GLU A 98 9.46 12.49 -0.62
N ASP A 99 9.30 11.94 -1.81
CA ASP A 99 8.30 12.32 -2.79
C ASP A 99 8.06 11.18 -3.80
N PHE A 100 7.27 11.49 -4.81
CA PHE A 100 6.86 10.54 -5.83
C PHE A 100 7.97 10.21 -6.83
N ASP A 101 8.94 11.10 -7.03
CA ASP A 101 10.09 10.83 -7.91
C ASP A 101 10.96 9.75 -7.26
N ALA A 102 11.18 9.83 -5.94
CA ALA A 102 11.86 8.78 -5.19
C ALA A 102 11.14 7.41 -5.24
N LEU A 103 9.81 7.39 -5.39
CA LEU A 103 9.05 6.15 -5.63
C LEU A 103 9.36 5.57 -7.00
N VAL A 104 9.39 6.41 -8.03
CA VAL A 104 9.72 6.00 -9.40
C VAL A 104 11.13 5.42 -9.46
N ASP A 105 12.11 6.08 -8.82
CA ASP A 105 13.49 5.61 -8.75
C ASP A 105 13.58 4.24 -8.04
N LEU A 106 12.87 4.09 -6.90
CA LEU A 106 12.79 2.83 -6.17
C LEU A 106 12.25 1.68 -7.02
N LEU A 107 11.16 1.91 -7.76
CA LEU A 107 10.54 0.88 -8.60
C LEU A 107 11.33 0.57 -9.88
N ASN A 108 12.24 1.45 -10.30
CA ASN A 108 13.14 1.20 -11.42
C ASN A 108 14.42 0.44 -11.02
N ASP A 109 14.66 0.23 -9.72
CA ASP A 109 15.93 -0.25 -9.16
C ASP A 109 17.09 0.74 -9.35
N ASP A 110 16.79 2.05 -9.41
CA ASP A 110 17.76 3.13 -9.63
C ASP A 110 18.34 3.69 -8.30
N VAL A 111 18.19 2.96 -7.18
CA VAL A 111 18.54 3.38 -5.80
C VAL A 111 19.83 2.73 -5.31
#